data_AF-A0A5K1G5G9-F1
#
_entry.id   AF-A0A5K1G5G9-F1
#
_cell.length_a   1.000
_cell.length_b   1.000
_cell.length_c   1.000
_cell.angle_alpha   90.00
_cell.angle_beta   90.00
_cell.angle_gamma   90.00
#
_symmetry.space_group_name_H-M   'P 1'
#
loop_
_entity.id
_entity.type
_entity.pdbx_description
1 polymer ?
#
loop_
_entity_poly.entity_id
_entity_poly.type
_entity_poly.pdbx_seq_one_letter_code
_entity_poly.pdbx_strand_id
1 'polypeptide(L)'
;AIKFARTEGLIPAPEPTHAIAAVIREALNCRETGESKVLLMAMCGHGHFDLTSYEKYLQGKMVDLSYDDDKVQTSLLAIPKVAVEIK
;
A
#
# COMPACT_ATOMS: atom_id res chain seq x y z
N ALA A 1 -1.93 -0.45 -9.35
CA ALA A 1 -1.48 -1.86 -9.44
C ALA A 1 -1.52 -2.38 -10.88
N ILE A 2 -2.71 -2.65 -11.45
CA ILE A 2 -2.86 -3.44 -12.69
C ILE A 2 -2.15 -2.83 -13.90
N LYS A 3 -2.27 -1.52 -14.12
CA LYS A 3 -1.57 -0.83 -15.22
C LYS A 3 -0.06 -1.06 -15.14
N PHE A 4 0.53 -0.80 -13.97
CA PHE A 4 1.97 -0.95 -13.71
C PHE A 4 2.44 -2.39 -13.88
N ALA A 5 1.69 -3.38 -13.35
CA ALA A 5 2.06 -4.78 -13.51
C ALA A 5 2.03 -5.23 -14.97
N ARG A 6 1.09 -4.72 -15.77
CA ARG A 6 1.01 -5.00 -17.21
C ARG A 6 2.11 -4.33 -18.03
N THR A 7 2.60 -3.16 -17.61
CA THR A 7 3.63 -2.42 -18.34
C THR A 7 5.05 -2.81 -17.93
N GLU A 8 5.29 -3.01 -16.64
CA GLU A 8 6.64 -3.24 -16.08
C GLU A 8 6.93 -4.71 -15.73
N GLY A 9 5.92 -5.59 -15.73
CA GLY A 9 6.08 -7.01 -15.37
C GLY A 9 6.27 -7.27 -13.87
N LEU A 10 6.15 -6.25 -13.01
CA LEU A 10 6.27 -6.37 -11.56
C LEU A 10 4.90 -6.26 -10.88
N ILE A 11 4.60 -7.19 -9.98
CA ILE A 11 3.40 -7.12 -9.14
C ILE A 11 3.73 -6.31 -7.88
N PRO A 12 3.28 -5.04 -7.75
CA PRO A 12 3.53 -4.26 -6.54
C PRO A 12 2.71 -4.80 -5.36
N ALA A 13 3.18 -4.61 -4.13
CA ALA A 13 2.31 -4.74 -2.96
C ALA A 13 1.23 -3.63 -2.98
N PRO A 14 0.12 -3.75 -2.22
CA PRO A 14 -0.93 -2.73 -2.19
C PRO A 14 -0.44 -1.33 -1.76
N GLU A 15 0.47 -1.25 -0.79
CA GLU A 15 1.01 -0.01 -0.23
C GLU A 15 1.72 0.87 -1.28
N PRO A 16 2.74 0.38 -2.03
CA PRO A 16 3.45 1.17 -3.05
C PRO A 16 2.59 1.56 -4.25
N THR A 17 1.37 1.02 -4.39
CA THR A 17 0.46 1.44 -5.48
C THR A 17 0.07 2.91 -5.40
N HIS A 18 0.09 3.51 -4.21
CA HIS A 18 -0.15 4.93 -3.99
C HIS A 18 0.97 5.78 -4.59
N ALA A 19 2.23 5.38 -4.37
CA ALA A 19 3.39 6.02 -4.96
C ALA A 19 3.39 5.89 -6.49
N ILE A 20 3.10 4.68 -7.00
CA ILE A 20 2.93 4.43 -8.44
C ILE A 20 1.87 5.36 -9.04
N ALA A 21 0.72 5.49 -8.39
CA ALA A 21 -0.37 6.35 -8.88
C ALA A 21 0.02 7.83 -8.89
N ALA A 22 0.78 8.30 -7.91
CA ALA A 22 1.32 9.67 -7.88
C ALA A 22 2.33 9.90 -9.01
N VAL A 23 3.26 8.96 -9.22
CA VAL A 23 4.30 9.07 -10.26
C VAL A 23 3.71 9.01 -11.66
N ILE A 24 2.72 8.16 -11.91
CA ILE A 24 2.01 8.13 -13.19
C ILE A 24 1.33 9.48 -13.47
N ARG A 25 0.70 10.10 -12.47
CA ARG A 25 0.09 11.43 -12.62
C ARG A 25 1.14 12.50 -12.94
N GLU A 26 2.27 12.51 -12.24
CA GLU A 26 3.34 13.47 -12.52
C GLU A 26 3.98 13.24 -13.90
N ALA A 27 4.13 11.98 -14.33
CA ALA A 27 4.62 11.66 -15.67
C ALA A 27 3.67 12.16 -16.77
N LEU A 28 2.35 12.08 -16.55
CA LEU A 28 1.35 12.63 -17.47
C LEU A 28 1.42 14.15 -17.52
N ASN A 29 1.58 14.81 -16.36
CA ASN A 29 1.77 16.25 -16.28
C ASN A 29 3.03 16.71 -17.03
N CYS A 30 4.17 16.04 -16.82
CA CYS A 30 5.42 16.30 -17.55
C CYS A 30 5.23 16.19 -19.07
N ARG A 31 4.44 15.21 -19.53
CA ARG A 31 4.11 15.05 -20.95
C ARG A 31 3.26 16.21 -21.48
N GLU A 32 2.31 16.71 -20.69
CA GLU A 32 1.43 17.83 -21.07
C GLU A 32 2.15 19.18 -21.07
N THR A 33 3.08 19.39 -20.12
CA THR A 33 3.85 20.63 -20.01
C THR A 33 5.12 20.63 -20.88
N GLY A 34 5.57 19.46 -21.35
CA GLY A 34 6.83 19.30 -22.07
C GLY A 34 8.07 19.33 -21.17
N GLU A 35 7.89 19.28 -19.84
CA GLU A 35 9.00 19.32 -18.88
C GLU A 35 9.66 17.95 -18.75
N SER A 36 10.99 17.89 -18.88
CA SER A 36 11.75 16.64 -18.68
C SER A 36 12.18 16.51 -17.22
N LYS A 37 11.66 15.49 -16.51
CA LYS A 37 12.00 15.18 -15.11
C LYS A 37 12.44 13.73 -14.96
N VAL A 38 13.33 13.49 -13.99
CA VAL A 38 13.57 12.17 -13.42
C VAL A 38 12.63 11.99 -12.24
N LEU A 39 11.76 10.98 -12.30
CA LEU A 39 10.81 10.65 -11.23
C LEU A 39 11.31 9.41 -10.49
N LEU A 40 11.63 9.58 -9.21
CA LEU A 40 12.03 8.48 -8.31
C LEU A 40 10.88 8.14 -7.38
N MET A 41 10.59 6.86 -7.20
CA MET A 41 9.60 6.37 -6.25
C MET A 41 10.12 5.18 -5.45
N ALA A 42 9.64 5.06 -4.21
CA ALA A 42 9.93 3.90 -3.37
C ALA A 42 9.00 2.74 -3.71
N MET A 43 9.57 1.65 -4.24
CA MET A 43 8.87 0.39 -4.47
C MET A 43 9.02 -0.50 -3.23
N CYS A 44 8.29 -0.19 -2.17
CA CYS A 44 8.56 -0.73 -0.82
C CYS A 44 8.25 -2.23 -0.62
N GLY A 45 7.58 -2.90 -1.57
CA GLY A 45 7.31 -4.34 -1.47
C GLY A 45 6.62 -4.92 -2.70
N HIS A 46 6.66 -6.25 -2.84
CA HIS A 46 6.00 -6.98 -3.93
C HIS A 46 4.66 -7.58 -3.49
N GLY A 47 3.72 -7.76 -4.42
CA GLY A 47 2.35 -8.20 -4.13
C GLY A 47 2.10 -9.70 -4.20
N HIS A 48 3.13 -10.55 -4.24
CA HIS A 48 2.98 -12.01 -4.36
C HIS A 48 2.14 -12.62 -3.24
N PHE A 49 2.23 -12.08 -2.03
CA PHE A 49 1.42 -12.52 -0.88
C PHE A 49 0.10 -11.77 -0.74
N ASP A 50 -0.13 -10.76 -1.58
CA ASP A 50 -1.32 -9.91 -1.58
C ASP A 50 -2.32 -10.27 -2.70
N LEU A 51 -2.08 -11.35 -3.43
CA LEU A 51 -2.92 -11.76 -4.56
C LEU A 51 -4.38 -11.98 -4.15
N THR A 52 -4.64 -12.55 -2.97
CA THR A 52 -6.00 -12.69 -2.42
C THR A 52 -6.65 -11.34 -2.12
N SER A 53 -5.88 -10.35 -1.65
CA SER A 53 -6.36 -8.99 -1.42
C SER A 53 -6.71 -8.31 -2.74
N TYR A 54 -5.87 -8.46 -3.76
CA TYR A 54 -6.15 -7.97 -5.11
C TYR A 54 -7.39 -8.63 -5.72
N GLU A 55 -7.53 -9.94 -5.59
CA GLU A 55 -8.72 -10.66 -6.06
C GLU A 55 -9.99 -10.10 -5.41
N LYS A 56 -10.02 -9.97 -4.08
CA LYS A 56 -11.18 -9.43 -3.35
C LYS A 56 -11.52 -8.01 -3.82
N TYR A 57 -10.53 -7.15 -4.00
CA TYR A 57 -10.74 -5.80 -4.51
C TYR A 57 -11.34 -5.81 -5.92
N LEU A 58 -10.75 -6.57 -6.85
CA LEU A 58 -11.19 -6.64 -8.25
C LEU A 58 -12.58 -7.28 -8.40
N GLN A 59 -12.95 -8.20 -7.51
CA GLN A 59 -14.28 -8.79 -7.45
C GLN A 59 -15.32 -7.91 -6.73
N GLY A 60 -14.93 -6.74 -6.22
CA GLY A 60 -15.81 -5.87 -5.42
C GLY A 60 -16.22 -6.48 -4.07
N LYS A 61 -15.45 -7.44 -3.55
CA LYS A 61 -15.68 -8.16 -2.29
C LYS A 61 -14.81 -7.65 -1.14
N MET A 62 -14.03 -6.60 -1.36
CA MET A 62 -13.20 -6.01 -0.30
C MET A 62 -14.11 -5.29 0.71
N VAL A 63 -13.93 -5.61 1.99
CA VAL A 63 -14.69 -5.01 3.08
C VAL A 63 -13.81 -3.96 3.74
N ASP A 64 -14.34 -2.75 3.85
CA ASP A 64 -13.75 -1.71 4.68
C ASP A 64 -14.17 -1.95 6.13
N LEU A 65 -13.20 -2.29 6.97
CA LEU A 65 -13.45 -2.56 8.38
C LEU A 65 -13.44 -1.24 9.14
N SER A 66 -14.52 -0.97 9.85
CA SER A 66 -14.59 0.20 10.74
C SER A 66 -13.62 0.06 11.90
N TYR A 67 -13.00 1.17 12.28
CA TYR A 67 -12.28 1.30 13.53
C TYR A 67 -13.26 1.27 14.72
N ASP A 68 -12.94 0.47 15.73
CA ASP A 68 -13.79 0.21 16.92
C ASP A 68 -12.91 0.34 18.17
N ASP A 69 -13.10 1.45 18.91
CA ASP A 69 -12.29 1.79 20.08
C ASP A 69 -12.33 0.69 21.15
N ASP A 70 -13.49 0.08 21.38
CA ASP A 70 -13.66 -0.93 22.43
C ASP A 70 -12.83 -2.18 22.12
N LYS A 71 -12.77 -2.59 20.84
CA LYS A 71 -11.93 -3.71 20.40
C LYS A 71 -10.44 -3.41 20.53
N VAL A 72 -10.04 -2.17 20.26
CA VAL A 72 -8.64 -1.72 20.42
C VAL A 72 -8.26 -1.77 21.89
N GLN A 73 -9.07 -1.18 22.77
CA GLN A 73 -8.82 -1.19 24.22
C GLN A 73 -8.74 -2.62 24.76
N THR A 74 -9.68 -3.48 24.36
CA THR A 74 -9.68 -4.90 24.74
C THR A 74 -8.38 -5.61 24.33
N SER A 75 -7.90 -5.34 23.10
CA SER A 75 -6.66 -5.92 22.59
C SER A 75 -5.43 -5.41 23.33
N LEU A 76 -5.39 -4.12 23.65
CA LEU A 76 -4.30 -3.50 24.41
C LEU A 76 -4.19 -4.05 25.83
N LEU A 77 -5.32 -4.31 26.49
CA LEU A 77 -5.34 -4.91 27.83
C LEU A 77 -4.79 -6.35 27.86
N ALA A 78 -4.85 -7.07 26.73
CA ALA A 78 -4.33 -8.43 26.61
C ALA A 78 -2.80 -8.48 26.42
N ILE A 79 -2.13 -7.35 26.19
CA ILE A 79 -0.68 -7.29 26.01
C ILE A 79 0.00 -7.58 27.36
N PRO A 80 0.88 -8.60 27.45
CA PRO A 80 1.61 -8.89 28.68
C PRO A 80 2.46 -7.72 29.14
N LYS A 81 2.32 -7.33 30.41
CA LYS A 81 3.19 -6.31 31.01
C LYS A 81 4.51 -6.96 31.40
N VAL A 82 5.55 -6.68 30.62
CA VAL A 82 6.92 -7.14 30.93
C VAL A 82 7.61 -6.05 31.73
N ALA A 83 8.14 -6.38 32.92
CA ALA A 83 8.99 -5.46 33.66
C ALA A 83 10.31 -5.28 32.92
N VAL A 84 10.62 -4.05 32.50
CA VAL A 84 11.94 -3.73 31.95
C VAL A 84 12.86 -3.38 33.13
N GLU A 85 13.73 -4.30 33.52
CA GLU A 85 14.90 -3.95 34.34
C GLU A 85 15.91 -3.25 33.43
N ILE A 86 15.88 -1.93 33.43
CA ILE A 86 16.95 -1.13 32.86
C ILE A 86 18.14 -1.20 33.83
N LYS A 87 19.24 -1.80 33.39
CA LYS A 87 20.54 -1.75 34.08
C LYS A 87 21.21 -0.39 33.89
#